data_AF-A0A6I1JWJ6-F1
#
_entry.id   AF-A0A6I1JWJ6-F1
#
_cell.length_a   1.000
_cell.length_b   1.000
_cell.length_c   1.000
_cell.angle_alpha   90.00
_cell.angle_beta   90.00
_cell.angle_gamma   90.00
#
_symmetry.space_group_name_H-M   'P 1'
#
loop_
_entity.id
_entity.type
_entity.pdbx_description
1 polymer ?
#
loop_
_entity_poly.entity_id
_entity_poly.type
_entity_poly.pdbx_seq_one_letter_code
_entity_poly.pdbx_strand_id
1 'polypeptide(L)'
;MSTAIEEARQVVTKLSAEERRSLVEWLAHEPVEVAPGIYRTPRVCGGDACIRGLRLPVWQLEEGRRSGATDSQLLQAHPALTPEDLANARAYASASRAEIDRLIQENCEA
;
A
#
# COMPACT_ATOMS: atom_id res chain seq x y z
N MET A 1 -23.56 -3.07 9.84
CA MET A 1 -23.01 -2.89 8.47
C MET A 1 -23.30 -1.46 8.04
N SER A 2 -22.35 -0.79 7.36
CA SER A 2 -22.51 0.62 6.99
C SER A 2 -23.61 0.81 5.94
N THR A 3 -24.57 1.71 6.19
CA THR A 3 -25.68 2.04 5.28
C THR A 3 -25.18 2.41 3.88
N ALA A 4 -24.05 3.14 3.80
CA ALA A 4 -23.46 3.58 2.54
C ALA A 4 -23.01 2.40 1.64
N ILE A 5 -22.52 1.31 2.24
CA ILE A 5 -22.11 0.12 1.46
C ILE A 5 -23.32 -0.60 0.89
N GLU A 6 -24.43 -0.65 1.62
CA GLU A 6 -25.66 -1.28 1.12
C GLU A 6 -26.28 -0.48 -0.03
N GLU A 7 -26.30 0.85 0.07
CA GLU A 7 -26.72 1.73 -1.03
C GLU A 7 -25.82 1.56 -2.26
N ALA A 8 -24.49 1.52 -2.08
CA ALA A 8 -23.56 1.28 -3.18
C ALA A 8 -23.82 -0.07 -3.88
N ARG A 9 -24.12 -1.14 -3.13
CA ARG A 9 -24.49 -2.44 -3.69
C ARG A 9 -25.74 -2.37 -4.56
N GLN A 10 -26.77 -1.63 -4.11
CA GLN A 10 -28.00 -1.43 -4.88
C GLN A 10 -27.78 -0.60 -6.15
N VAL A 11 -26.82 0.32 -6.15
CA VAL A 11 -26.45 1.07 -7.36
C VAL A 11 -25.72 0.15 -8.35
N VAL A 12 -24.75 -0.63 -7.87
CA VAL A 12 -23.95 -1.55 -8.71
C VAL A 12 -24.81 -2.58 -9.44
N THR A 13 -25.92 -3.04 -8.85
CA THR A 13 -26.85 -3.98 -9.51
C THR A 13 -27.62 -3.35 -10.67
N LYS A 14 -27.75 -2.02 -10.70
CA LYS A 14 -28.47 -1.26 -11.76
C LYS A 14 -27.57 -0.79 -12.90
N LEU A 15 -26.24 -0.83 -12.72
CA LEU A 15 -25.28 -0.38 -13.74
C LEU A 15 -25.28 -1.30 -14.97
N SER A 16 -25.19 -0.67 -16.15
CA SER A 16 -24.87 -1.34 -17.40
C SER A 16 -23.45 -1.94 -17.39
N ALA A 17 -23.14 -2.76 -18.38
CA ALA A 17 -21.80 -3.35 -18.51
C ALA A 17 -20.70 -2.29 -18.66
N GLU A 18 -20.97 -1.21 -19.40
CA GLU A 18 -20.00 -0.11 -19.61
C GLU A 18 -19.79 0.70 -18.33
N GLU A 19 -20.86 1.11 -17.66
CA GLU A 19 -20.76 1.85 -16.41
C GLU A 19 -20.06 1.04 -15.31
N ARG A 20 -20.34 -0.28 -15.25
CA ARG A 20 -19.64 -1.18 -14.33
C ARG A 20 -18.15 -1.25 -14.65
N ARG A 21 -17.78 -1.30 -15.92
CA ARG A 21 -16.37 -1.28 -16.35
C ARG A 21 -15.70 0.03 -15.93
N SER A 22 -16.33 1.18 -16.17
CA SER A 22 -15.81 2.49 -15.74
C SER A 22 -15.64 2.56 -14.23
N LEU A 23 -16.59 2.03 -13.46
CA LEU A 23 -16.50 1.98 -11.99
C LEU A 23 -15.31 1.12 -11.51
N VAL A 24 -15.12 -0.06 -12.09
CA VAL A 24 -14.00 -0.94 -11.74
C VAL A 24 -12.67 -0.29 -12.12
N GLU A 25 -12.61 0.36 -13.29
CA GLU A 25 -11.43 1.11 -13.71
C GLU A 25 -11.09 2.23 -12.72
N TRP A 26 -12.08 3.01 -12.29
CA TRP A 26 -11.88 4.04 -11.27
C TRP A 26 -11.39 3.45 -9.95
N LEU A 27 -12.05 2.43 -9.41
CA LEU A 27 -11.65 1.76 -8.16
C LEU A 27 -10.23 1.18 -8.20
N ALA A 28 -9.74 0.79 -9.38
CA ALA A 28 -8.37 0.28 -9.52
C ALA A 28 -7.28 1.35 -9.28
N HIS A 29 -7.65 2.63 -9.30
CA HIS A 29 -6.76 3.77 -9.01
C HIS A 29 -7.03 4.41 -7.64
N GLU A 30 -8.06 3.96 -6.93
CA GLU A 30 -8.39 4.51 -5.62
C GLU A 30 -7.48 3.91 -4.53
N PRO A 31 -6.80 4.76 -3.74
CA PRO A 31 -5.92 4.30 -2.69
C PRO A 31 -6.74 3.84 -1.48
N VAL A 32 -6.42 2.66 -0.96
CA VAL A 32 -7.03 2.09 0.25
C VAL A 32 -6.02 2.15 1.38
N GLU A 33 -6.36 2.86 2.46
CA GLU A 33 -5.56 2.84 3.69
C GLU A 33 -5.70 1.47 4.37
N VAL A 34 -4.58 0.78 4.53
CA VAL A 34 -4.54 -0.56 5.17
C VAL A 34 -3.95 -0.52 6.57
N ALA A 35 -3.21 0.54 6.90
CA ALA A 35 -2.72 0.89 8.22
C ALA A 35 -2.43 2.41 8.24
N PRO A 36 -2.26 3.04 9.41
CA PRO A 36 -2.00 4.48 9.47
C PRO A 36 -0.86 4.91 8.55
N GLY A 37 -1.17 5.76 7.56
CA GLY A 37 -0.17 6.27 6.61
C GLY A 37 0.33 5.23 5.60
N ILE A 38 -0.23 4.03 5.54
CA ILE A 38 0.13 2.96 4.60
C ILE A 38 -1.05 2.65 3.69
N TYR A 39 -0.83 2.78 2.39
CA TYR A 39 -1.88 2.67 1.37
C TYR A 39 -1.54 1.60 0.34
N ARG A 40 -2.55 0.88 -0.12
CA ARG A 40 -2.48 0.06 -1.33
C ARG A 40 -3.24 0.74 -2.45
N THR A 41 -2.61 0.82 -3.60
CA THR A 41 -3.29 1.22 -4.84
C THR A 41 -3.08 0.09 -5.84
N PRO A 42 -4.13 -0.62 -6.28
CA PRO A 42 -4.00 -1.86 -7.06
C PRO A 42 -3.05 -1.80 -8.27
N ARG A 43 -2.91 -0.61 -8.88
CA ARG A 43 -2.05 -0.38 -10.05
C ARG A 43 -0.71 0.31 -9.77
N VAL A 44 -0.41 0.63 -8.51
CA VAL A 44 0.86 1.25 -8.11
C VAL A 44 1.71 0.21 -7.41
N CYS A 45 2.96 0.05 -7.85
CA CYS A 45 3.91 -0.91 -7.28
C CYS A 45 3.32 -2.33 -7.15
N GLY A 46 2.62 -2.80 -8.18
CA GLY A 46 2.00 -4.14 -8.15
C GLY A 46 0.82 -4.31 -7.18
N GLY A 47 0.35 -3.23 -6.54
CA GLY A 47 -0.64 -3.29 -5.47
C GLY A 47 -0.03 -3.38 -4.06
N ASP A 48 1.29 -3.27 -3.94
CA ASP A 48 2.00 -3.35 -2.68
C ASP A 48 1.63 -2.22 -1.73
N ALA A 49 1.74 -2.50 -0.42
CA ALA A 49 1.59 -1.50 0.62
C ALA A 49 2.71 -0.45 0.51
N CYS A 50 2.34 0.80 0.26
CA CYS A 50 3.24 1.94 0.09
C CYS A 50 2.99 3.01 1.16
N ILE A 51 4.02 3.82 1.44
CA ILE A 51 3.86 5.02 2.27
C ILE A 51 2.91 6.02 1.59
N ARG A 52 2.01 6.63 2.36
CA ARG A 52 1.03 7.62 1.86
C ARG A 52 1.70 8.69 1.02
N GLY A 53 1.18 8.89 -0.19
CA GLY A 53 1.67 9.93 -1.12
C GLY A 53 3.02 9.62 -1.75
N LEU A 54 3.64 8.47 -1.44
CA LEU A 54 4.92 8.05 -2.00
C LEU A 54 4.74 6.72 -2.74
N ARG A 55 5.47 6.56 -3.84
CA ARG A 55 5.61 5.27 -4.52
C ARG A 55 6.74 4.45 -3.89
N LEU A 56 6.76 4.40 -2.56
CA LEU A 56 7.80 3.73 -1.78
C LEU A 56 7.17 2.56 -1.01
N PRO A 57 7.39 1.31 -1.45
CA PRO A 57 6.84 0.13 -0.79
C PRO A 57 7.42 -0.08 0.61
N VAL A 58 6.59 -0.54 1.54
CA VAL A 58 7.02 -0.87 2.91
C VAL A 58 8.07 -1.98 2.92
N TRP A 59 7.96 -2.95 2.00
CA TRP A 59 8.93 -4.05 1.91
C TRP A 59 10.34 -3.54 1.61
N GLN A 60 10.48 -2.47 0.83
CA GLN A 60 11.79 -1.89 0.47
C GLN A 60 12.45 -1.23 1.69
N LEU A 61 11.67 -0.57 2.54
CA LEU A 61 12.15 0.01 3.79
C LEU A 61 12.58 -1.08 4.79
N GLU A 62 11.80 -2.16 4.87
CA GLU A 62 12.12 -3.29 5.74
C GLU A 62 13.32 -4.09 5.23
N GLU A 63 13.49 -4.23 3.90
CA GLU A 63 14.69 -4.81 3.29
C GLU A 63 15.92 -4.00 3.64
N GLY A 64 15.92 -2.69 3.37
CA GLY A 64 17.07 -1.83 3.66
C GLY A 64 17.47 -1.91 5.12
N ARG A 65 16.48 -1.96 6.03
CA ARG A 65 16.72 -2.17 7.46
C ARG A 65 17.34 -3.53 7.78
N ARG A 66 16.87 -4.62 7.17
CA ARG A 66 17.44 -5.98 7.32
C ARG A 66 18.86 -6.06 6.78
N SER A 67 19.15 -5.29 5.74
CA SER A 67 20.48 -5.11 5.13
C SER A 67 21.39 -4.15 5.93
N GLY A 68 20.92 -3.61 7.06
CA GLY A 68 21.72 -2.84 8.01
C GLY A 68 21.58 -1.32 7.89
N ALA A 69 20.68 -0.80 7.07
CA ALA A 69 20.40 0.63 7.01
C ALA A 69 19.77 1.13 8.32
N THR A 70 20.31 2.23 8.83
CA THR A 70 19.75 2.97 9.95
C THR A 70 18.59 3.86 9.51
N ASP A 71 17.69 4.21 10.43
CA ASP A 71 16.57 5.11 10.16
C ASP A 71 17.04 6.45 9.57
N SER A 72 18.17 6.99 10.07
CA SER A 72 18.78 8.21 9.51
C SER A 72 19.21 8.05 8.05
N GLN A 73 19.78 6.90 7.68
CA GLN A 73 20.16 6.62 6.30
C GLN A 73 18.94 6.46 5.39
N LEU A 74 17.87 5.83 5.88
CA LEU A 74 16.61 5.71 5.14
C LEU A 74 15.95 7.09 4.91
N LEU A 75 15.93 7.97 5.92
CA LEU A 75 15.43 9.34 5.80
C LEU A 75 16.30 10.19 4.85
N GLN A 76 17.61 9.99 4.86
CA GLN A 76 18.52 10.66 3.92
C GLN A 76 18.30 10.20 2.47
N ALA A 77 18.09 8.90 2.26
CA ALA A 77 17.83 8.32 0.95
C ALA A 77 16.46 8.72 0.37
N HIS A 78 15.48 8.98 1.25
CA HIS A 78 14.13 9.37 0.87
C HIS A 78 13.71 10.63 1.63
N PRO A 79 14.10 11.84 1.19
CA PRO A 79 13.84 13.09 1.90
C PRO A 79 12.36 13.44 2.12
N ALA A 80 11.46 12.80 1.38
CA ALA A 80 10.02 12.94 1.54
C ALA A 80 9.44 12.06 2.67
N LEU A 81 10.22 11.12 3.22
CA LEU A 81 9.83 10.34 4.38
C LEU A 81 9.94 11.16 5.65
N THR A 82 8.97 10.97 6.52
CA THR A 82 9.04 11.44 7.90
C THR A 82 9.43 10.29 8.83
N PRO A 83 9.95 10.60 10.04
CA PRO A 83 10.16 9.58 11.07
C PRO A 83 8.87 8.82 11.45
N GLU A 84 7.71 9.48 11.37
CA GLU A 84 6.41 8.86 11.63
C GLU A 84 6.08 7.81 10.55
N ASP A 85 6.37 8.10 9.29
CA ASP A 85 6.18 7.14 8.20
C ASP A 85 7.03 5.88 8.41
N LEU A 86 8.28 6.02 8.86
CA LEU A 86 9.14 4.88 9.21
C LEU A 86 8.58 4.06 10.38
N ALA A 87 8.03 4.72 11.39
CA ALA A 87 7.40 4.03 12.52
C ALA A 87 6.18 3.24 12.07
N ASN A 88 5.32 3.85 11.25
CA ASN A 88 4.13 3.20 10.68
C ASN A 88 4.50 2.04 9.75
N ALA A 89 5.52 2.21 8.90
CA ALA A 89 6.03 1.17 8.02
C ALA A 89 6.52 -0.05 8.81
N ARG A 90 7.27 0.18 9.91
CA ARG A 90 7.79 -0.88 10.77
C ARG A 90 6.68 -1.61 11.52
N ALA A 91 5.66 -0.89 11.98
CA ALA A 91 4.50 -1.48 12.61
C ALA A 91 3.73 -2.38 11.62
N TYR A 92 3.51 -1.89 10.40
CA TYR A 92 2.89 -2.68 9.33
C TYR A 92 3.74 -3.91 8.99
N ALA A 93 5.06 -3.76 8.81
CA ALA A 93 5.94 -4.86 8.46
C ALA A 93 5.98 -5.95 9.54
N SER A 94 5.87 -5.56 10.81
CA SER A 94 5.77 -6.50 11.93
C SER A 94 4.45 -7.25 11.93
N ALA A 95 3.33 -6.57 11.65
CA ALA A 95 2.00 -7.15 11.61
C ALA A 95 1.79 -8.06 10.38
N SER A 96 2.38 -7.71 9.24
CA SER A 96 2.24 -8.38 7.95
C SER A 96 3.52 -9.10 7.52
N ARG A 97 4.23 -9.71 8.47
CA ARG A 97 5.58 -10.29 8.26
C ARG A 97 5.65 -11.26 7.07
N ALA A 98 4.71 -12.21 6.97
CA ALA A 98 4.72 -13.22 5.91
C ALA A 98 4.53 -12.62 4.50
N GLU A 99 3.80 -11.51 4.40
CA GLU A 99 3.66 -10.76 3.15
C GLU A 99 4.97 -10.04 2.81
N ILE A 100 5.54 -9.31 3.77
CA ILE A 100 6.79 -8.57 3.54
C ILE A 100 7.94 -9.51 3.21
N ASP A 101 8.07 -10.64 3.92
CA ASP A 101 9.10 -11.64 3.64
C ASP A 101 9.02 -12.15 2.20
N ARG A 102 7.80 -12.43 1.73
CA ARG A 102 7.56 -12.86 0.34
C ARG A 102 7.93 -11.77 -0.66
N LEU A 103 7.50 -10.53 -0.42
CA LEU A 103 7.78 -9.41 -1.33
C LEU A 103 9.28 -9.13 -1.40
N ILE A 104 10.01 -9.18 -0.28
CA ILE A 104 11.46 -9.05 -0.28
C ILE A 104 12.10 -10.18 -1.09
N GLN A 105 11.69 -11.43 -0.87
CA GLN A 105 12.19 -12.58 -1.60
C GLN A 105 11.99 -12.43 -3.11
N GLU A 106 10.77 -12.12 -3.54
CA GLU A 106 10.39 -12.01 -4.95
C GLU A 106 11.13 -10.86 -5.67
N ASN A 107 11.48 -9.79 -4.96
CA ASN A 107 12.10 -8.60 -5.56
C ASN A 107 13.64 -8.57 -5.42
N CYS A 108 14.23 -9.25 -4.44
CA CYS A 108 15.67 -9.22 -4.19
C CYS A 108 16.44 -10.43 -4.72
N GLU A 109 15.75 -11.53 -5.05
CA GLU A 109 16.38 -12.73 -5.65
C GLU A 109 16.37 -12.76 -7.19
N ALA A 110 16.13 -11.61 -7.84
CA ALA A 110 16.23 -11.44 -9.29
C ALA A 110 17.63 -11.00 -9.72
#